data_AF-K0NWE0-F1
#
_entry.id   AF-K0NWE0-F1
#
_cell.length_a   1.000
_cell.length_b   1.000
_cell.length_c   1.000
_cell.angle_alpha   90.00
_cell.angle_beta   90.00
_cell.angle_gamma   90.00
#
_symmetry.space_group_name_H-M   'P 1'
#
loop_
_entity.id
_entity.type
_entity.pdbx_description
1 polymer ?
#
loop_
_entity_poly.entity_id
_entity_poly.type
_entity_poly.pdbx_seq_one_letter_code
_entity_poly.pdbx_strand_id
1 'polypeptide(L)'
;MTLNEMRKGYEGEVAYQKHMLKNLGYWFQLCSILSGIGIVLIYFFHAKNILLNVVGAVLLVLGAVGMLLFGYTGWRGQQNVKAVIDDYEQKLDYLQKKTAKKH
;
A
#
# COMPACT_ATOMS: atom_id res chain seq x y z
N MET A 1 18.17 -7.60 -24.90
CA MET A 1 18.21 -6.92 -23.60
C MET A 1 19.55 -7.20 -22.96
N THR A 2 20.32 -6.17 -22.62
CA THR A 2 21.56 -6.34 -21.85
C THR A 2 21.22 -6.57 -20.36
N LEU A 3 22.08 -7.25 -19.59
CA LEU A 3 21.88 -7.43 -18.14
C LEU A 3 21.65 -6.10 -17.40
N ASN A 4 22.31 -5.03 -17.87
CA ASN A 4 22.13 -3.68 -17.34
C ASN A 4 20.76 -3.07 -17.64
N GLU A 5 20.19 -3.31 -18.82
CA GLU A 5 18.82 -2.87 -19.14
C GLU A 5 17.78 -3.63 -18.29
N MET A 6 17.97 -4.93 -18.10
CA MET A 6 17.09 -5.73 -17.24
C MET A 6 17.12 -5.19 -15.81
N ARG A 7 18.32 -5.06 -15.22
CA ARG A 7 18.49 -4.55 -13.86
C ARG A 7 17.84 -3.19 -13.67
N LYS A 8 18.10 -2.24 -14.58
CA LYS A 8 17.49 -0.91 -14.52
C LYS A 8 15.96 -0.96 -14.61
N GLY A 9 15.41 -1.87 -15.41
CA GLY A 9 13.96 -2.11 -15.49
C GLY A 9 13.36 -2.52 -14.14
N TYR A 10 13.93 -3.54 -13.50
CA TYR A 10 13.46 -4.00 -12.19
C TYR A 10 13.66 -2.98 -11.07
N GLU A 11 14.80 -2.29 -11.04
CA GLU A 11 15.02 -1.20 -10.08
C GLU A 11 13.96 -0.10 -10.23
N GLY A 12 13.59 0.25 -11.47
CA GLY A 12 12.52 1.19 -11.77
C GLY A 12 11.14 0.72 -11.29
N GLU A 13 10.80 -0.55 -11.55
CA GLU A 13 9.51 -1.12 -11.13
C GLU A 13 9.40 -1.23 -9.60
N VAL A 14 10.45 -1.68 -8.92
CA VAL A 14 10.50 -1.72 -7.46
C VAL A 14 10.39 -0.31 -6.86
N ALA A 15 11.08 0.68 -7.44
CA ALA A 15 10.96 2.07 -7.00
C ALA A 15 9.54 2.61 -7.17
N TYR A 16 8.90 2.32 -8.30
CA TYR A 16 7.51 2.67 -8.56
C TYR A 16 6.56 2.05 -7.52
N GLN A 17 6.67 0.75 -7.28
CA GLN A 17 5.80 0.06 -6.34
C GLN A 17 6.03 0.52 -4.89
N LYS A 18 7.28 0.81 -4.49
CA LYS A 18 7.58 1.45 -3.20
C LYS A 18 6.94 2.82 -3.07
N HIS A 19 7.00 3.64 -4.12
CA HIS A 19 6.34 4.94 -4.15
C HIS A 19 4.82 4.82 -4.02
N MET A 20 4.20 3.88 -4.76
CA MET A 20 2.78 3.57 -4.65
C MET A 20 2.38 3.15 -3.23
N LEU A 21 3.16 2.26 -2.60
CA LEU A 21 2.93 1.81 -1.23
C LEU A 21 3.00 2.95 -0.21
N LYS A 22 3.94 3.89 -0.41
CA LYS A 22 4.03 5.10 0.42
C LYS A 22 2.76 5.95 0.32
N ASN A 23 2.25 6.14 -0.91
CA ASN A 23 0.99 6.86 -1.12
C ASN A 23 -0.18 6.17 -0.42
N LEU A 24 -0.25 4.84 -0.51
CA LEU A 24 -1.26 4.05 0.19
C LEU A 24 -1.20 4.22 1.71
N GLY A 25 0.01 4.31 2.27
CA GLY A 25 0.22 4.64 3.69
C GLY A 25 -0.36 6.00 4.07
N TYR A 26 -0.19 7.02 3.21
CA TYR A 26 -0.80 8.33 3.43
C TYR A 26 -2.34 8.30 3.39
N TRP A 27 -2.93 7.54 2.46
CA TRP A 27 -4.37 7.34 2.42
C TRP A 27 -4.90 6.62 3.66
N PHE A 28 -4.18 5.60 4.14
CA PHE A 28 -4.51 4.93 5.40
C PHE A 28 -4.51 5.91 6.58
N GLN A 29 -3.46 6.73 6.72
CA GLN A 29 -3.35 7.75 7.76
C GLN A 29 -4.48 8.78 7.69
N LEU A 30 -4.83 9.25 6.49
CA LEU A 30 -5.94 10.18 6.30
C LEU A 30 -7.26 9.56 6.78
N CYS A 31 -7.53 8.30 6.42
CA CYS A 31 -8.70 7.58 6.90
C CYS A 31 -8.70 7.40 8.43
N SER A 32 -7.55 7.16 9.05
CA SER A 32 -7.43 7.09 10.51
C SER A 32 -7.76 8.43 11.18
N ILE A 33 -7.27 9.55 10.62
CA ILE A 33 -7.57 10.89 11.15
C ILE A 33 -9.05 11.20 11.01
N LEU A 34 -9.66 10.94 9.85
CA LEU A 34 -11.10 11.12 9.64
C LEU A 34 -11.93 10.29 10.63
N SER A 35 -11.56 9.03 10.83
CA SER A 35 -12.17 8.14 11.81
C SER A 35 -12.03 8.70 13.23
N GLY A 36 -10.85 9.21 13.60
CA GLY A 36 -10.59 9.81 14.91
C GLY A 36 -11.43 11.05 15.16
N ILE A 37 -11.58 11.94 14.18
CA ILE A 37 -12.49 13.09 14.25
C ILE A 37 -13.93 12.61 14.48
N GLY A 38 -14.36 11.58 13.77
CA GLY A 38 -15.68 10.96 13.96
C GLY A 38 -15.92 10.50 15.40
N ILE A 39 -14.94 9.81 16.00
CA ILE A 39 -14.99 9.35 17.40
C ILE A 39 -15.14 10.54 18.36
N VAL A 40 -14.34 11.60 18.18
CA VAL A 40 -14.39 12.80 19.02
C VAL A 40 -15.76 13.46 18.94
N LEU A 41 -16.33 13.59 17.73
CA LEU A 41 -17.66 14.18 17.54
C LEU A 41 -18.75 13.37 18.24
N ILE A 42 -18.75 12.04 18.10
CA ILE A 42 -19.71 11.17 18.79
C ILE A 42 -19.56 11.32 20.30
N TYR A 43 -18.33 11.21 20.82
CA TYR A 43 -18.07 11.26 22.26
C TYR A 43 -18.65 12.52 22.91
N PHE A 44 -18.36 13.71 22.37
CA PHE A 44 -18.79 14.98 22.95
C PHE A 44 -20.25 15.36 22.65
N PHE A 45 -20.81 14.94 21.51
CA PHE A 45 -22.08 15.47 21.01
C PHE A 45 -23.23 14.45 20.93
N HIS A 46 -23.02 13.17 21.26
CA HIS A 46 -24.06 12.12 21.14
C HIS A 46 -25.42 12.50 21.76
N ALA A 47 -25.43 13.16 22.92
CA ALA A 47 -26.66 13.55 23.62
C ALA A 47 -27.03 15.04 23.44
N LYS A 48 -26.15 15.86 22.87
CA LYS A 48 -26.32 17.33 22.79
C LYS A 48 -26.75 17.81 21.40
N ASN A 49 -26.26 17.15 20.36
CA ASN A 49 -26.51 17.57 18.98
C ASN A 49 -26.56 16.35 18.07
N ILE A 50 -27.78 15.94 17.72
CA ILE A 50 -28.04 14.76 16.89
C ILE A 50 -27.35 14.89 15.52
N LEU A 51 -27.31 16.09 14.94
CA LEU A 51 -26.68 16.32 13.64
C LEU A 51 -25.17 16.04 13.70
N LEU A 52 -24.48 16.59 14.70
CA LEU A 52 -23.04 16.34 14.89
C LEU A 52 -22.75 14.87 15.20
N ASN A 53 -23.65 14.19 15.93
CA ASN A 53 -23.53 12.76 16.19
C ASN A 53 -23.63 11.93 14.90
N VAL A 54 -24.60 12.24 14.02
CA VAL A 54 -24.75 11.58 12.71
C VAL A 54 -23.52 11.84 11.83
N VAL A 55 -23.03 13.07 11.76
CA VAL A 55 -21.79 13.40 11.03
C VAL A 55 -20.61 12.59 11.58
N GLY A 56 -20.46 12.52 12.90
CA GLY A 56 -19.41 11.74 13.54
C GLY A 56 -19.49 10.24 13.19
N ALA A 57 -20.69 9.66 13.20
CA ALA A 57 -20.93 8.27 12.81
C ALA A 57 -20.56 8.02 11.34
N VAL A 58 -20.93 8.93 10.43
CA VAL A 58 -20.55 8.83 9.01
C VAL A 58 -19.04 8.90 8.83
N LEU A 59 -18.35 9.85 9.49
CA LEU A 59 -16.89 9.96 9.42
C LEU A 59 -16.19 8.71 9.96
N LEU A 60 -16.68 8.17 11.07
CA LEU A 60 -16.15 6.94 11.65
C LEU A 60 -16.28 5.75 10.70
N VAL A 61 -17.47 5.54 10.11
CA VAL A 61 -17.71 4.43 9.18
C VAL A 61 -16.85 4.60 7.92
N LEU A 62 -16.82 5.79 7.32
CA LEU A 62 -16.01 6.05 6.12
C LEU A 62 -14.52 5.87 6.39
N GLY A 63 -14.03 6.38 7.53
CA GLY A 63 -12.64 6.20 7.94
C GLY A 63 -12.29 4.73 8.17
N ALA A 64 -13.14 3.97 8.87
CA ALA A 64 -12.94 2.55 9.11
C ALA A 64 -12.93 1.72 7.81
N VAL A 65 -13.90 1.95 6.91
CA VAL A 65 -13.94 1.28 5.61
C VAL A 65 -12.71 1.63 4.77
N GLY A 66 -12.32 2.91 4.74
CA GLY A 66 -11.11 3.35 4.05
C GLY A 66 -9.85 2.66 4.59
N MET A 67 -9.69 2.58 5.91
CA MET A 67 -8.56 1.88 6.53
C MET A 67 -8.51 0.41 6.14
N LEU A 68 -9.65 -0.30 6.10
CA LEU A 68 -9.69 -1.70 5.67
C LEU A 68 -9.28 -1.87 4.20
N LEU A 69 -9.79 -1.01 3.31
CA LEU A 69 -9.46 -1.04 1.88
C LEU A 69 -7.98 -0.73 1.64
N PHE A 70 -7.47 0.36 2.22
CA PHE A 70 -6.06 0.76 2.05
C PHE A 70 -5.09 -0.19 2.77
N GLY A 71 -5.49 -0.76 3.91
CA GLY A 71 -4.72 -1.79 4.60
C GLY A 71 -4.58 -3.07 3.77
N TYR A 72 -5.69 -3.58 3.22
CA TYR A 72 -5.68 -4.78 2.38
C TYR A 72 -4.88 -4.57 1.09
N THR A 73 -5.13 -3.47 0.39
CA THR A 73 -4.39 -3.12 -0.83
C THR A 73 -2.91 -2.89 -0.56
N GLY A 74 -2.56 -2.35 0.61
CA GLY A 74 -1.17 -2.17 1.05
C GLY A 74 -0.47 -3.50 1.28
N TRP A 75 -1.13 -4.42 2.00
CA TRP A 75 -0.63 -5.78 2.19
C TRP A 75 -0.40 -6.50 0.86
N ARG A 76 -1.36 -6.42 -0.07
CA ARG A 76 -1.22 -7.00 -1.41
C ARG A 76 -0.10 -6.33 -2.22
N GLY A 77 0.04 -5.01 -2.12
CA GLY A 77 1.11 -4.28 -2.79
C GLY A 77 2.51 -4.70 -2.31
N GLN A 78 2.68 -5.02 -1.03
CA GLN A 78 3.94 -5.55 -0.50
C GLN A 78 4.26 -6.93 -1.09
N GLN A 79 3.25 -7.77 -1.33
CA GLN A 79 3.45 -9.05 -2.01
C GLN A 79 3.85 -8.87 -3.47
N ASN A 80 3.27 -7.89 -4.18
CA ASN A 80 3.66 -7.59 -5.55
C ASN A 80 5.14 -7.16 -5.64
N VAL A 81 5.61 -6.35 -4.69
CA VAL A 81 7.04 -5.95 -4.64
C VAL A 81 7.93 -7.17 -4.48
N LYS A 82 7.57 -8.07 -3.56
CA LYS A 82 8.32 -9.32 -3.36
C LYS A 82 8.34 -10.18 -4.62
N ALA A 83 7.19 -10.35 -5.28
CA ALA A 83 7.11 -11.14 -6.50
C ALA A 83 7.98 -10.57 -7.63
N VAL A 84 8.07 -9.23 -7.76
CA VAL A 84 8.95 -8.59 -8.75
C VAL A 84 10.43 -8.80 -8.42
N ILE A 85 10.80 -8.76 -7.14
CA ILE A 85 12.17 -9.06 -6.69
C ILE A 85 12.50 -10.54 -6.93
N ASP A 86 11.58 -11.45 -6.59
CA ASP A 86 11.77 -12.89 -6.78
C ASP A 86 11.91 -13.26 -8.26
N ASP A 87 11.11 -12.65 -9.15
CA ASP A 87 11.22 -12.84 -10.62
C ASP A 87 12.56 -12.32 -11.15
N TYR A 88 13.08 -11.22 -10.59
CA TYR A 88 14.41 -10.72 -10.93
C TYR A 88 15.52 -11.71 -10.53
N GLU A 89 15.48 -12.21 -9.30
CA GLU A 89 16.45 -13.19 -8.78
C GLU A 89 16.44 -14.47 -9.61
N GLN A 90 15.25 -15.00 -9.94
CA GLN A 90 15.11 -16.20 -10.77
C GLN A 90 15.70 -16.01 -12.18
N LYS A 91 15.50 -14.84 -12.80
CA LYS A 91 16.08 -14.54 -14.11
C LYS A 91 17.60 -14.40 -14.06
N LEU A 92 18.15 -13.79 -13.02
CA LEU A 92 19.59 -13.73 -12.80
C LEU A 92 20.19 -15.14 -12.69
N ASP A 93 19.61 -15.99 -11.85
CA ASP A 93 20.05 -17.37 -11.66
C ASP A 93 20.03 -18.18 -12.96
N TYR A 94 18.96 -18.04 -13.75
CA TYR A 94 18.84 -18.70 -15.04
C TYR A 94 19.94 -18.26 -16.02
N LEU A 95 20.21 -16.96 -16.09
CA LEU A 95 21.25 -16.42 -16.98
C LEU A 95 22.65 -16.83 -16.53
N GLN A 96 22.94 -16.85 -15.23
CA GLN A 96 24.20 -17.36 -14.69
C GLN A 96 24.40 -18.84 -15.01
N LYS A 97 23.40 -19.70 -14.73
CA LYS A 97 23.46 -21.13 -15.06
C LYS A 97 23.64 -21.39 -16.55
N LYS A 98 22.95 -20.63 -17.41
CA LYS A 98 23.09 -20.74 -18.86
C LYS A 98 24.48 -20.34 -19.36
N THR A 99 25.11 -19.36 -18.72
CA THR A 99 26.47 -18.91 -19.06
C THR A 99 27.51 -19.93 -18.59
N ALA A 100 27.34 -20.49 -17.39
CA ALA A 100 28.19 -21.55 -16.85
C ALA A 100 28.14 -22.86 -17.65
N LYS A 101 26.99 -23.21 -18.25
CA LYS A 101 26.85 -24.39 -19.13
C LYS A 101 27.47 -24.22 -20.52
N LYS A 102 27.84 -23.00 -20.90
CA LYS A 102 28.36 -22.67 -22.24
C LYS A 102 29.90 -22.66 -22.29
N HIS A 103 30.54 -22.81 -21.13
CA HIS A 103 31.97 -23.00 -20.94
C HIS A 103 32.23 -24.42 -20.43
#